data_AF-A0A1D6DT19-F1
#
_entry.id   AF-A0A1D6DT19-F1
#
_cell.length_a   1.000
_cell.length_b   1.000
_cell.length_c   1.000
_cell.angle_alpha   90.00
_cell.angle_beta   90.00
_cell.angle_gamma   90.00
#
_symmetry.space_group_name_H-M   'P 1'
#
loop_
_entity.id
_entity.type
_entity.pdbx_description
1 polymer ?
#
loop_
_entity_poly.entity_id
_entity_poly.type
_entity_poly.pdbx_seq_one_letter_code
_entity_poly.pdbx_strand_id
1 'polypeptide(L)'
;MPQVMVVARNFMDMVAALPAGKLDMLYDSAFICEAVLRSLPPLAKKYALQMLYVLAPVTAAAMEEWVLDEYAAKHKVAIDKLLQLRVFVEVRDRRRDVSYKMNQKFQGNMQKYLVDGGSLPREPLPLSVTGRLPTPADLEAYALDQWECFLLQLINSSQVEKGSSFSSSMMKTFQRGLLSSRDGEASKLTENGFQFLLMETNAQLWYIMREYISSAEERGVDPTELISFLLELSFHKLGAAYSLNTLTDVQRIAIRDLAELGLVKQQQGRKDSWFIPTQLATNLSASLSDSSSNKEGFVVVETNFRMYAYSTSKLHCEILRLFARVEYQLPNLIVGAVTKESIYGAFENGITAEQIISFLRQNAHPRVADKIPAVPENVTDQVVGN
;
A
#
# COMPACT_ATOMS: atom_id res chain seq x y z
N MET A 1 4.97 18.22 -15.25
CA MET A 1 3.91 17.19 -15.26
C MET A 1 2.81 17.65 -14.32
N PRO A 2 1.52 17.51 -14.67
CA PRO A 2 0.45 18.03 -13.82
C PRO A 2 0.44 17.26 -12.49
N GLN A 3 0.31 18.01 -11.39
CA GLN A 3 0.24 17.48 -10.03
C GLN A 3 -1.02 16.62 -9.90
N VAL A 4 -0.82 15.31 -9.86
CA VAL A 4 -1.89 14.33 -9.66
C VAL A 4 -2.19 14.34 -8.16
N MET A 5 -3.45 14.61 -7.78
CA MET A 5 -3.95 14.34 -6.41
C MET A 5 -3.42 12.98 -5.94
N VAL A 6 -2.99 12.87 -4.69
CA VAL A 6 -2.65 11.59 -4.08
C VAL A 6 -3.94 10.79 -3.86
N VAL A 7 -4.53 10.30 -4.95
CA VAL A 7 -5.53 9.26 -4.88
C VAL A 7 -4.74 7.98 -4.66
N ALA A 8 -5.00 7.31 -3.54
CA ALA A 8 -4.47 5.99 -3.24
C ALA A 8 -4.98 4.99 -4.30
N ARG A 9 -4.34 5.01 -5.46
CA ARG A 9 -4.50 3.99 -6.48
C ARG A 9 -3.89 2.72 -5.92
N ASN A 10 -4.64 1.63 -5.94
CA ASN A 10 -4.14 0.34 -5.50
C ASN A 10 -2.90 -0.01 -6.32
N PHE A 11 -1.95 -0.77 -5.77
CA PHE A 11 -0.83 -1.35 -6.52
C PHE A 11 -1.26 -1.92 -7.88
N MET A 12 -2.43 -2.55 -7.94
CA MET A 12 -2.96 -3.15 -9.17
C MET A 12 -3.44 -2.14 -10.21
N ASP A 13 -3.77 -0.91 -9.83
CA ASP A 13 -4.05 0.17 -10.78
C ASP A 13 -2.77 0.62 -11.50
N MET A 14 -1.62 0.53 -10.84
CA MET A 14 -0.33 0.76 -11.49
C MET A 14 0.00 -0.38 -12.46
N VAL A 15 -0.26 -1.63 -12.09
CA VAL A 15 -0.12 -2.77 -13.00
C VAL A 15 -1.01 -2.59 -14.23
N ALA A 16 -2.27 -2.19 -14.03
CA ALA A 16 -3.21 -1.91 -15.11
C ALA A 16 -2.80 -0.74 -16.03
N ALA A 17 -1.96 0.18 -15.55
CA ALA A 17 -1.44 1.29 -16.34
C ALA A 17 -0.27 0.90 -17.27
N LEU A 18 0.27 -0.32 -17.14
CA LEU A 18 1.34 -0.81 -17.99
C LEU A 18 0.89 -0.98 -19.45
N PRO A 19 1.81 -0.81 -20.43
CA PRO A 19 1.52 -1.11 -21.82
C PRO A 19 1.05 -2.55 -22.03
N ALA A 20 0.18 -2.72 -23.03
CA ALA A 20 -0.38 -4.00 -23.48
C ALA A 20 0.63 -5.16 -23.50
N GLY A 21 1.79 -4.95 -24.13
CA GLY A 21 2.80 -5.99 -24.28
C GLY A 21 3.46 -6.36 -22.95
N LYS A 22 3.68 -5.39 -22.05
CA LYS A 22 4.23 -5.66 -20.71
C LYS A 22 3.25 -6.45 -19.84
N LEU A 23 1.96 -6.10 -19.87
CA LEU A 23 0.91 -6.88 -19.20
C LEU A 23 0.85 -8.32 -19.71
N ASP A 24 0.93 -8.51 -21.03
CA ASP A 24 0.89 -9.85 -21.61
C ASP A 24 2.14 -10.68 -21.26
N MET A 25 3.31 -10.05 -21.09
CA MET A 25 4.51 -10.73 -20.58
C MET A 25 4.36 -11.13 -19.10
N LEU A 26 3.74 -10.29 -18.28
CA LEU A 26 3.46 -10.64 -16.88
C LEU A 26 2.58 -11.89 -16.76
N TYR A 27 1.66 -12.09 -17.69
CA TYR A 27 0.80 -13.29 -17.73
C TYR A 27 1.48 -14.57 -18.17
N ASP A 28 2.77 -14.56 -18.51
CA ASP A 28 3.54 -15.81 -18.66
C ASP A 28 3.71 -16.54 -17.32
N SER A 29 3.61 -15.82 -16.19
CA SER A 29 3.67 -16.40 -14.84
C SER A 29 2.27 -16.71 -14.27
N ALA A 30 2.06 -17.95 -13.84
CA ALA A 30 0.81 -18.37 -13.20
C ALA A 30 0.54 -17.64 -11.87
N PHE A 31 1.58 -17.31 -11.09
CA PHE A 31 1.45 -16.58 -9.83
C PHE A 31 0.92 -15.16 -10.03
N ILE A 32 1.34 -14.51 -11.11
CA ILE A 32 0.88 -13.17 -11.44
C ILE A 32 -0.59 -13.22 -11.86
N CYS A 33 -0.99 -14.26 -12.60
CA CYS A 33 -2.40 -14.50 -12.92
C CYS A 33 -3.25 -14.70 -11.65
N GLU A 34 -2.73 -15.46 -10.68
CA GLU A 34 -3.38 -15.62 -9.37
C GLU A 34 -3.48 -14.29 -8.60
N ALA A 35 -2.40 -13.50 -8.54
CA ALA A 35 -2.38 -12.20 -7.87
C ALA A 35 -3.43 -11.25 -8.45
N VAL A 36 -3.48 -11.20 -9.79
CA VAL A 36 -4.47 -10.43 -10.53
C VAL A 36 -5.87 -10.90 -10.18
N LEU A 37 -6.14 -12.20 -10.23
CA LEU A 37 -7.43 -12.75 -9.84
C LEU A 37 -7.80 -12.39 -8.40
N ARG A 38 -6.85 -12.47 -7.45
CA ARG A 38 -7.04 -12.11 -6.03
C ARG A 38 -7.40 -10.65 -5.83
N SER A 39 -6.83 -9.75 -6.63
CA SER A 39 -7.08 -8.31 -6.54
C SER A 39 -8.42 -7.86 -7.11
N LEU A 40 -9.06 -8.68 -7.96
CA LEU A 40 -10.30 -8.31 -8.63
C LEU A 40 -11.47 -8.17 -7.64
N PRO A 41 -12.42 -7.25 -7.90
CA PRO A 41 -13.67 -7.20 -7.18
C PRO A 41 -14.43 -8.55 -7.24
N PRO A 42 -15.28 -8.88 -6.25
CA PRO A 42 -15.98 -10.17 -6.19
C PRO A 42 -16.74 -10.53 -7.47
N LEU A 43 -17.40 -9.54 -8.10
CA LEU A 43 -18.15 -9.76 -9.34
C LEU A 43 -17.22 -10.03 -10.54
N ALA A 44 -16.08 -9.33 -10.62
CA ALA A 44 -15.07 -9.57 -11.66
C ALA A 44 -14.42 -10.95 -11.51
N LYS A 45 -14.16 -11.40 -10.27
CA LYS A 45 -13.70 -12.78 -9.98
C LYS A 45 -14.69 -13.82 -10.48
N LYS A 46 -15.99 -13.63 -10.20
CA LYS A 46 -17.06 -14.51 -10.70
C LYS A 46 -17.01 -14.62 -12.23
N TYR A 47 -16.92 -13.50 -12.94
CA TYR A 47 -16.86 -13.51 -14.41
C TYR A 47 -15.60 -14.17 -14.96
N ALA A 48 -14.44 -13.90 -14.36
CA ALA A 48 -13.19 -14.55 -14.75
C ALA A 48 -13.31 -16.08 -14.59
N LEU A 49 -13.83 -16.56 -13.46
CA LEU A 49 -14.01 -17.99 -13.23
C LEU A 49 -15.04 -18.63 -14.19
N GLN A 50 -16.16 -17.95 -14.46
CA GLN A 50 -17.16 -18.43 -15.41
C GLN A 50 -16.62 -18.53 -16.84
N MET A 51 -15.80 -17.56 -17.26
CA MET A 51 -15.20 -17.50 -18.60
C MET A 51 -13.99 -18.43 -18.76
N LEU A 52 -13.48 -19.03 -17.68
CA LEU A 52 -12.21 -19.75 -17.68
C LEU A 52 -12.17 -20.90 -18.68
N TYR A 53 -13.29 -21.61 -18.91
CA TYR A 53 -13.39 -22.69 -19.90
C TYR A 53 -14.21 -22.33 -21.13
N VAL A 54 -14.59 -21.05 -21.28
CA VAL A 54 -15.32 -20.56 -22.45
C VAL A 54 -14.31 -20.17 -23.53
N LEU A 55 -14.35 -20.87 -24.67
CA LEU A 55 -13.41 -20.65 -25.78
C LEU A 55 -13.87 -19.55 -26.75
N ALA A 56 -15.20 -19.38 -26.87
CA ALA A 56 -15.82 -18.39 -27.74
C ALA A 56 -15.97 -17.03 -27.04
N PRO A 57 -15.92 -15.90 -27.77
CA PRO A 57 -16.30 -14.61 -27.21
C PRO A 57 -17.76 -14.62 -26.73
N VAL A 58 -18.03 -13.99 -25.60
CA VAL A 58 -19.38 -13.79 -25.05
C VAL A 58 -19.79 -12.34 -25.26
N THR A 59 -21.01 -12.10 -25.75
CA THR A 59 -21.50 -10.74 -26.03
C THR A 59 -21.68 -9.94 -24.74
N ALA A 60 -21.47 -8.61 -24.81
CA ALA A 60 -21.68 -7.73 -23.67
C ALA A 60 -23.12 -7.82 -23.13
N ALA A 61 -24.11 -7.85 -24.02
CA ALA A 61 -25.53 -8.01 -23.66
C ALA A 61 -25.79 -9.30 -22.87
N ALA A 62 -25.19 -10.43 -23.26
CA ALA A 62 -25.36 -11.69 -22.53
C ALA A 62 -24.73 -11.63 -21.13
N MET A 63 -23.61 -10.91 -20.95
CA MET A 63 -23.00 -10.72 -19.63
C MET A 63 -23.81 -9.76 -18.73
N GLU A 64 -24.49 -8.77 -19.31
CA GLU A 64 -25.40 -7.88 -18.57
C GLU A 64 -26.56 -8.67 -17.96
N GLU A 65 -27.08 -9.68 -18.66
CA GLU A 65 -28.14 -10.59 -18.16
C GLU A 65 -27.69 -11.47 -16.97
N TRP A 66 -26.39 -11.58 -16.68
CA TRP A 66 -25.89 -12.38 -15.55
C TRP A 66 -26.06 -11.70 -14.18
N VAL A 67 -26.59 -10.47 -14.18
CA VAL A 67 -26.71 -9.61 -13.00
C VAL A 67 -28.07 -8.92 -12.98
N LEU A 68 -28.62 -8.75 -11.78
CA LEU A 68 -29.87 -8.01 -11.57
C LEU A 68 -29.64 -6.50 -11.79
N ASP A 69 -30.66 -5.78 -12.26
CA ASP A 69 -30.58 -4.35 -12.57
C ASP A 69 -30.04 -3.49 -11.43
N GLU A 70 -30.35 -3.85 -10.17
CA GLU A 70 -29.85 -3.17 -8.96
C GLU A 70 -28.32 -3.16 -8.82
N TYR A 71 -27.61 -4.07 -9.50
CA TYR A 71 -26.15 -4.17 -9.49
C TYR A 71 -25.49 -3.75 -10.80
N ALA A 72 -26.22 -3.10 -11.73
CA ALA A 72 -25.67 -2.65 -13.01
C ALA A 72 -24.43 -1.73 -12.86
N ALA A 73 -24.39 -0.90 -11.82
CA ALA A 73 -23.22 -0.08 -11.52
C ALA A 73 -21.99 -0.92 -11.15
N LYS A 74 -22.17 -1.99 -10.35
CA LYS A 74 -21.09 -2.91 -9.97
C LYS A 74 -20.63 -3.74 -11.17
N HIS A 75 -21.54 -4.10 -12.08
CA HIS A 75 -21.22 -4.77 -13.34
C HIS A 75 -20.25 -3.92 -14.19
N LYS A 76 -20.56 -2.63 -14.40
CA LYS A 76 -19.70 -1.71 -15.15
C LYS A 76 -18.29 -1.63 -14.55
N VAL A 77 -18.20 -1.45 -13.23
CA VAL A 77 -16.90 -1.41 -12.52
C VAL A 77 -16.13 -2.73 -12.68
N ALA A 78 -16.81 -3.87 -12.63
CA ALA A 78 -16.20 -5.18 -12.79
C ALA A 78 -15.64 -5.39 -14.21
N ILE A 79 -16.41 -5.06 -15.24
CA ILE A 79 -15.98 -5.14 -16.64
C ILE A 79 -14.83 -4.18 -16.90
N ASP A 80 -14.92 -2.93 -16.44
CA ASP A 80 -13.86 -1.94 -16.59
C ASP A 80 -12.55 -2.44 -15.97
N LYS A 81 -12.59 -3.05 -14.78
CA LYS A 81 -11.40 -3.63 -14.14
C LYS A 81 -10.82 -4.82 -14.91
N LEU A 82 -11.66 -5.71 -15.43
CA LEU A 82 -11.23 -6.84 -16.25
C LEU A 82 -10.56 -6.39 -17.55
N LEU A 83 -11.07 -5.32 -18.17
CA LEU A 83 -10.49 -4.72 -19.38
C LEU A 83 -9.20 -3.95 -19.09
N GLN A 84 -9.17 -3.15 -18.01
CA GLN A 84 -7.99 -2.39 -17.58
C GLN A 84 -6.79 -3.30 -17.31
N LEU A 85 -7.02 -4.42 -16.61
CA LEU A 85 -5.97 -5.41 -16.35
C LEU A 85 -5.70 -6.31 -17.56
N ARG A 86 -6.52 -6.26 -18.62
CA ARG A 86 -6.48 -7.16 -19.79
C ARG A 86 -6.68 -8.63 -19.45
N VAL A 87 -7.42 -8.92 -18.38
CA VAL A 87 -7.96 -10.25 -18.13
C VAL A 87 -8.97 -10.60 -19.22
N PHE A 88 -9.80 -9.62 -19.59
CA PHE A 88 -10.64 -9.66 -20.78
C PHE A 88 -10.07 -8.80 -21.90
N VAL A 89 -10.31 -9.23 -23.13
CA VAL A 89 -10.00 -8.52 -24.36
C VAL A 89 -11.32 -8.27 -25.10
N GLU A 90 -11.53 -7.02 -25.46
CA GLU A 90 -12.69 -6.60 -26.25
C GLU A 90 -12.50 -7.02 -27.71
N VAL A 91 -13.49 -7.74 -28.25
CA VAL A 91 -13.58 -8.13 -29.65
C VAL A 91 -14.81 -7.46 -30.23
N ARG A 92 -14.62 -6.63 -31.27
CA ARG A 92 -15.72 -6.00 -32.00
C ARG A 92 -15.96 -6.76 -33.29
N ASP A 93 -17.19 -7.22 -33.49
CA ASP A 93 -17.58 -7.82 -34.75
C ASP A 93 -17.83 -6.73 -35.83
N ARG A 94 -18.00 -7.13 -37.09
CA ARG A 94 -18.31 -6.26 -38.24
C ARG A 94 -19.55 -5.38 -38.01
N ARG A 95 -20.48 -5.85 -37.17
CA ARG A 95 -21.70 -5.12 -36.77
C ARG A 95 -21.49 -4.12 -35.64
N ARG A 96 -20.25 -3.99 -35.12
CA ARG A 96 -19.85 -3.20 -33.93
C ARG A 96 -20.43 -3.71 -32.61
N ASP A 97 -20.96 -4.92 -32.59
CA ASP A 97 -21.34 -5.59 -31.35
C ASP A 97 -20.09 -5.92 -30.53
N VAL A 98 -20.13 -5.56 -29.25
CA VAL A 98 -19.03 -5.77 -28.32
C VAL A 98 -19.14 -7.15 -27.72
N SER A 99 -18.06 -7.92 -27.81
CA SER A 99 -17.92 -9.21 -27.15
C SER A 99 -16.62 -9.26 -26.34
N TYR A 100 -16.63 -10.03 -25.26
CA TYR A 100 -15.50 -10.22 -24.38
C TYR A 100 -14.94 -11.63 -24.53
N LYS A 101 -13.62 -11.72 -24.60
CA LYS A 101 -12.87 -12.98 -24.56
C LYS A 101 -11.80 -12.91 -23.48
N MET A 102 -11.51 -14.02 -22.81
CA MET A 102 -10.40 -14.06 -21.86
C MET A 102 -9.05 -13.97 -22.58
N ASN A 103 -8.06 -13.31 -21.96
CA ASN A 103 -6.67 -13.35 -22.42
C ASN A 103 -6.16 -14.80 -22.39
N GLN A 104 -5.53 -15.24 -23.48
CA GLN A 104 -5.12 -16.63 -23.66
C GLN A 104 -4.05 -17.10 -22.68
N LYS A 105 -3.07 -16.25 -22.37
CA LYS A 105 -2.03 -16.57 -21.40
C LYS A 105 -2.61 -16.69 -20.00
N PHE A 106 -3.45 -15.71 -19.62
CA PHE A 106 -4.16 -15.73 -18.34
C PHE A 106 -5.04 -16.97 -18.21
N GLN A 107 -5.85 -17.26 -19.24
CA GLN A 107 -6.74 -18.42 -19.29
C GLN A 107 -5.96 -19.73 -19.14
N GLY A 108 -4.93 -19.93 -19.96
CA GLY A 108 -4.12 -21.15 -19.95
C GLY A 108 -3.38 -21.37 -18.64
N ASN A 109 -2.79 -20.31 -18.07
CA ASN A 109 -2.09 -20.41 -16.78
C ASN A 109 -3.04 -20.66 -15.62
N MET A 110 -4.21 -20.03 -15.57
CA MET A 110 -5.20 -20.29 -14.52
C MET A 110 -5.81 -21.69 -14.63
N GLN A 111 -6.05 -22.20 -15.85
CA GLN A 111 -6.50 -23.58 -16.06
C GLN A 111 -5.48 -24.60 -15.54
N LYS A 112 -4.20 -24.42 -15.87
CA LYS A 112 -3.11 -25.28 -15.35
C LYS A 112 -3.01 -25.17 -13.84
N TYR A 113 -3.06 -23.96 -13.30
CA TYR A 113 -3.01 -23.71 -11.86
C TYR A 113 -4.10 -24.48 -11.09
N LEU A 114 -5.31 -24.58 -11.63
CA LEU A 114 -6.41 -25.33 -10.99
C LEU A 114 -6.18 -26.85 -10.97
N VAL A 115 -5.42 -27.40 -11.93
CA VAL A 115 -5.17 -28.84 -12.04
C VAL A 115 -3.91 -29.24 -11.27
N ASP A 116 -2.83 -28.50 -11.49
CA ASP A 116 -1.49 -28.86 -11.00
C ASP A 116 -1.18 -28.21 -9.63
N GLY A 117 -1.97 -27.20 -9.24
CA GLY A 117 -1.69 -26.35 -8.08
C GLY A 117 -0.60 -25.30 -8.36
N GLY A 118 -0.54 -24.28 -7.50
CA GLY A 118 0.51 -23.27 -7.55
C GLY A 118 1.76 -23.70 -6.78
N SER A 119 2.91 -23.82 -7.44
CA SER A 119 4.21 -24.03 -6.80
C SER A 119 5.13 -22.83 -7.01
N LEU A 120 5.33 -22.00 -5.98
CA LEU A 120 6.21 -20.84 -6.10
C LEU A 120 7.57 -21.22 -6.70
N PRO A 121 8.22 -20.32 -7.46
CA PRO A 121 9.55 -20.58 -8.00
C PRO A 121 10.58 -20.92 -6.92
N ARG A 122 10.31 -20.50 -5.67
CA ARG A 122 11.21 -20.65 -4.53
C ARG A 122 10.54 -21.44 -3.42
N GLU A 123 11.24 -22.48 -2.98
CA GLU A 123 10.86 -23.23 -1.79
C GLU A 123 11.45 -22.60 -0.53
N PRO A 124 10.74 -22.67 0.60
CA PRO A 124 11.26 -22.22 1.87
C PRO A 124 12.42 -23.11 2.32
N LEU A 125 13.43 -22.49 2.93
CA LEU A 125 14.55 -23.20 3.53
C LEU A 125 14.06 -24.09 4.69
N PRO A 126 14.61 -25.31 4.81
CA PRO A 126 14.29 -26.17 5.93
C PRO A 126 14.86 -25.62 7.23
N LEU A 127 14.16 -25.88 8.35
CA LEU A 127 14.56 -25.41 9.68
C LEU A 127 15.94 -25.90 10.12
N SER A 128 16.43 -27.01 9.55
CA SER A 128 17.79 -27.53 9.78
C SER A 128 18.88 -26.56 9.32
N VAL A 129 18.59 -25.71 8.32
CA VAL A 129 19.54 -24.72 7.77
C VAL A 129 19.42 -23.40 8.52
N THR A 130 18.20 -22.95 8.80
CA THR A 130 17.96 -21.61 9.38
C THR A 130 18.09 -21.57 10.89
N GLY A 131 17.88 -22.70 11.57
CA GLY A 131 17.76 -22.74 13.02
C GLY A 131 16.48 -22.05 13.50
N ARG A 132 16.61 -21.14 14.48
CA ARG A 132 15.46 -20.43 15.09
C ARG A 132 14.99 -19.28 14.21
N LEU A 133 13.77 -19.38 13.71
CA LEU A 133 13.09 -18.29 13.01
C LEU A 133 12.37 -17.36 14.01
N PRO A 134 12.19 -16.06 13.68
CA PRO A 134 11.39 -15.14 14.47
C PRO A 134 9.94 -15.61 14.59
N THR A 135 9.28 -15.30 15.71
CA THR A 135 7.85 -15.56 15.85
C THR A 135 7.04 -14.58 14.99
N PRO A 136 5.76 -14.88 14.68
CA PRO A 136 4.89 -13.94 13.96
C PRO A 136 4.80 -12.57 14.64
N ALA A 137 4.73 -12.54 15.99
CA ALA A 137 4.72 -11.29 16.76
C ALA A 137 6.03 -10.50 16.63
N ASP A 138 7.19 -11.19 16.61
CA ASP A 138 8.49 -10.54 16.39
C ASP A 138 8.59 -9.93 14.98
N LEU A 139 7.98 -10.57 13.98
CA LEU A 139 7.95 -10.09 12.60
C LEU A 139 7.02 -8.89 12.44
N GLU A 140 5.86 -8.92 13.09
CA GLU A 140 4.93 -7.79 13.10
C GLU A 140 5.54 -6.57 13.78
N ALA A 141 6.13 -6.74 14.97
CA ALA A 141 6.82 -5.68 15.68
C ALA A 141 7.98 -5.10 14.84
N TYR A 142 8.77 -5.97 14.18
CA TYR A 142 9.82 -5.54 13.27
C TYR A 142 9.29 -4.74 12.07
N ALA A 143 8.23 -5.22 11.42
CA ALA A 143 7.67 -4.55 10.25
C ALA A 143 7.13 -3.16 10.60
N LEU A 144 6.42 -3.03 11.73
CA LEU A 144 5.90 -1.76 12.22
C LEU A 144 7.03 -0.79 12.59
N ASP A 145 8.04 -1.24 13.33
CA ASP A 145 9.19 -0.42 13.72
C ASP A 145 9.97 0.10 12.51
N GLN A 146 10.24 -0.77 11.52
CA GLN A 146 10.94 -0.35 10.29
C GLN A 146 10.10 0.61 9.45
N TRP A 147 8.80 0.34 9.30
CA TRP A 147 7.91 1.24 8.57
C TRP A 147 7.81 2.62 9.25
N GLU A 148 7.72 2.66 10.58
CA GLU A 148 7.71 3.89 11.35
C GLU A 148 9.04 4.67 11.20
N CYS A 149 10.17 3.98 11.30
CA CYS A 149 11.48 4.59 11.08
C CYS A 149 11.61 5.19 9.67
N PHE A 150 11.14 4.47 8.66
CA PHE A 150 11.10 4.95 7.28
C PHE A 150 10.24 6.21 7.14
N LEU A 151 9.03 6.22 7.69
CA LEU A 151 8.15 7.40 7.62
C LEU A 151 8.73 8.60 8.38
N LEU A 152 9.36 8.38 9.53
CA LEU A 152 10.06 9.44 10.26
C LEU A 152 11.20 10.01 9.41
N GLN A 153 11.98 9.17 8.75
CA GLN A 153 13.03 9.61 7.84
C GLN A 153 12.47 10.39 6.65
N LEU A 154 11.33 9.95 6.13
CA LEU A 154 10.67 10.55 4.99
C LEU A 154 10.26 12.00 5.29
N ILE A 155 9.76 12.28 6.50
CA ILE A 155 9.30 13.61 6.94
C ILE A 155 10.44 14.44 7.50
N ASN A 156 11.35 13.82 8.26
CA ASN A 156 12.41 14.51 8.98
C ASN A 156 13.73 13.72 8.91
N SER A 157 14.52 14.00 7.87
CA SER A 157 15.82 13.36 7.65
C SER A 157 16.87 13.68 8.72
N SER A 158 16.64 14.67 9.60
CA SER A 158 17.60 15.10 10.63
C SER A 158 17.51 14.31 11.95
N GLN A 159 16.44 13.56 12.16
CA GLN A 159 16.13 12.87 13.42
C GLN A 159 16.54 11.39 13.45
N VAL A 160 17.12 10.85 12.37
CA VAL A 160 17.37 9.40 12.25
C VAL A 160 18.83 9.07 12.61
N GLU A 161 19.00 8.39 13.74
CA GLU A 161 20.31 7.96 14.26
C GLU A 161 20.97 6.82 13.45
N LYS A 162 20.16 6.04 12.70
CA LYS A 162 20.65 5.00 11.78
C LYS A 162 20.53 5.51 10.33
N GLY A 163 21.64 5.62 9.62
CA GLY A 163 21.60 5.93 8.19
C GLY A 163 20.81 4.88 7.41
N SER A 164 20.01 5.31 6.44
CA SER A 164 19.37 4.40 5.48
C SER A 164 20.35 3.92 4.42
N SER A 165 20.16 2.71 3.91
CA SER A 165 20.76 2.21 2.68
C SER A 165 20.18 2.89 1.44
N PHE A 166 18.99 3.49 1.53
CA PHE A 166 18.42 4.30 0.47
C PHE A 166 19.39 5.39 0.04
N SER A 167 19.65 5.45 -1.27
CA SER A 167 20.43 6.54 -1.84
C SER A 167 19.69 7.87 -1.64
N SER A 168 20.45 8.97 -1.57
CA SER A 168 19.88 10.31 -1.48
C SER A 168 18.91 10.61 -2.64
N SER A 169 19.18 10.05 -3.82
CA SER A 169 18.29 10.14 -4.99
C SER A 169 16.97 9.41 -4.78
N MET A 170 16.98 8.18 -4.24
CA MET A 170 15.75 7.42 -4.00
C MET A 170 14.89 8.05 -2.90
N MET A 171 15.52 8.57 -1.84
CA MET A 171 14.81 9.32 -0.82
C MET A 171 14.13 10.57 -1.39
N LYS A 172 14.82 11.30 -2.28
CA LYS A 172 14.22 12.44 -3.02
C LYS A 172 13.04 12.00 -3.90
N THR A 173 13.08 10.81 -4.47
CA THR A 173 11.93 10.25 -5.22
C THR A 173 10.75 10.01 -4.29
N PHE A 174 10.94 9.36 -3.13
CA PHE A 174 9.85 9.14 -2.18
C PHE A 174 9.29 10.45 -1.63
N GLN A 175 10.14 11.45 -1.39
CA GLN A 175 9.75 12.77 -0.90
C GLN A 175 9.07 13.64 -1.97
N ARG A 176 9.14 13.24 -3.25
CA ARG A 176 8.57 14.00 -4.37
C ARG A 176 7.06 14.15 -4.16
N GLY A 177 6.60 15.39 -4.13
CA GLY A 177 5.18 15.71 -3.91
C GLY A 177 4.73 15.62 -2.46
N LEU A 178 5.49 14.98 -1.56
CA LEU A 178 5.21 14.92 -0.12
C LEU A 178 5.89 16.06 0.65
N LEU A 179 7.10 16.44 0.25
CA LEU A 179 7.83 17.56 0.83
C LEU A 179 8.03 18.67 -0.21
N SER A 180 7.95 19.90 0.26
CA SER A 180 8.41 21.10 -0.46
C SER A 180 9.75 21.53 0.11
N SER A 181 10.72 21.74 -0.77
CA SER A 181 11.99 22.38 -0.43
C SER A 181 12.05 23.69 -1.21
N ARG A 182 12.07 24.81 -0.49
CA ARG A 182 12.41 26.13 -1.03
C ARG A 182 13.89 26.35 -0.73
N ASP A 183 14.63 26.95 -1.67
CA ASP A 183 16.06 27.18 -1.51
C ASP A 183 16.37 27.88 -0.17
N GLY A 184 17.11 27.18 0.71
CA GLY A 184 17.56 27.68 2.02
C GLY A 184 16.64 27.44 3.22
N GLU A 185 15.41 26.94 3.04
CA GLU A 185 14.52 26.55 4.15
C GLU A 185 14.55 25.04 4.43
N ALA A 186 14.28 24.67 5.69
CA ALA A 186 14.02 23.27 6.05
C ALA A 186 12.84 22.72 5.22
N SER A 187 12.94 21.47 4.76
CA SER A 187 11.86 20.83 4.00
C SER A 187 10.56 20.84 4.80
N LYS A 188 9.48 21.35 4.19
CA LYS A 188 8.15 21.42 4.80
C LYS A 188 7.22 20.41 4.15
N LEU A 189 6.36 19.77 4.94
CA LEU A 189 5.33 18.86 4.44
C LEU A 189 4.35 19.62 3.54
N THR A 190 4.00 19.03 2.40
CA THR A 190 2.94 19.56 1.53
C THR A 190 1.57 19.06 1.99
N GLU A 191 0.49 19.63 1.47
CA GLU A 191 -0.86 19.09 1.64
C GLU A 191 -0.95 17.59 1.32
N ASN A 192 -0.37 17.20 0.18
CA ASN A 192 -0.29 15.80 -0.25
C ASN A 192 0.56 14.94 0.71
N GLY A 193 1.65 15.50 1.24
CA GLY A 193 2.48 14.87 2.26
C GLY A 193 1.70 14.60 3.53
N PHE A 194 0.91 15.57 3.98
CA PHE A 194 0.04 15.39 5.14
C PHE A 194 -1.01 14.33 4.87
N GLN A 195 -1.73 14.44 3.76
CA GLN A 195 -2.74 13.46 3.39
C GLN A 195 -2.18 12.04 3.34
N PHE A 196 -0.98 11.86 2.78
CA PHE A 196 -0.26 10.59 2.77
C PHE A 196 -0.04 10.03 4.18
N LEU A 197 0.40 10.84 5.15
CA LEU A 197 0.60 10.40 6.54
C LEU A 197 -0.69 9.97 7.22
N LEU A 198 -1.84 10.51 6.80
CA LEU A 198 -3.15 10.12 7.33
C LEU A 198 -3.73 8.85 6.68
N MET A 199 -3.14 8.38 5.57
CA MET A 199 -3.63 7.18 4.89
C MET A 199 -3.41 5.91 5.73
N GLU A 200 -4.21 4.90 5.47
CA GLU A 200 -3.95 3.55 5.99
C GLU A 200 -2.58 3.04 5.50
N THR A 201 -1.95 2.17 6.31
CA THR A 201 -0.61 1.63 6.03
C THR A 201 -0.51 0.97 4.65
N ASN A 202 -1.55 0.28 4.19
CA ASN A 202 -1.55 -0.35 2.86
C ASN A 202 -1.57 0.69 1.73
N ALA A 203 -2.33 1.77 1.88
CA ALA A 203 -2.38 2.86 0.91
C ALA A 203 -1.04 3.62 0.86
N GLN A 204 -0.42 3.88 2.02
CA GLN A 204 0.93 4.43 2.09
C GLN A 204 1.94 3.51 1.41
N LEU A 205 1.87 2.21 1.69
CA LEU A 205 2.75 1.20 1.11
C LEU A 205 2.66 1.19 -0.41
N TRP A 206 1.45 1.21 -0.99
CA TRP A 206 1.28 1.23 -2.44
C TRP A 206 1.83 2.49 -3.08
N TYR A 207 1.65 3.65 -2.45
CA TYR A 207 2.25 4.90 -2.92
C TYR A 207 3.77 4.77 -2.99
N ILE A 208 4.41 4.27 -1.92
CA ILE A 208 5.87 4.09 -1.87
C ILE A 208 6.35 3.04 -2.89
N MET A 209 5.65 1.92 -3.02
CA MET A 209 6.00 0.90 -4.04
C MET A 209 5.89 1.45 -5.46
N ARG A 210 4.90 2.29 -5.74
CA ARG A 210 4.73 2.93 -7.05
C ARG A 210 5.92 3.85 -7.37
N GLU A 211 6.34 4.68 -6.43
CA GLU A 211 7.52 5.54 -6.61
C GLU A 211 8.81 4.72 -6.73
N TYR A 212 8.91 3.60 -5.98
CA TYR A 212 10.04 2.68 -6.08
C TYR A 212 10.16 2.03 -7.46
N ILE A 213 9.04 1.59 -8.03
CA ILE A 213 9.00 0.99 -9.38
C ILE A 213 9.19 2.06 -10.46
N SER A 214 8.60 3.24 -10.30
CA SER A 214 8.73 4.33 -11.27
C SER A 214 10.17 4.84 -11.37
N SER A 215 10.94 4.78 -10.28
CA SER A 215 12.38 5.08 -10.27
C SER A 215 13.28 3.93 -10.72
N ALA A 216 12.71 2.78 -11.15
CA ALA A 216 13.49 1.66 -11.65
C ALA A 216 14.18 1.98 -12.98
N GLU A 217 13.50 2.71 -13.87
CA GLU A 217 14.04 3.07 -15.19
C GLU A 217 15.28 3.96 -15.07
N GLU A 218 15.30 4.89 -14.10
CA GLU A 218 16.48 5.72 -13.79
C GLU A 218 17.69 4.89 -13.31
N ARG A 219 17.43 3.69 -12.77
CA ARG A 219 18.44 2.71 -12.33
C ARG A 219 18.80 1.69 -13.42
N GLY A 220 18.19 1.77 -14.60
CA GLY A 220 18.39 0.81 -15.69
C GLY A 220 17.73 -0.56 -15.45
N VAL A 221 16.75 -0.64 -14.56
CA VAL A 221 16.00 -1.86 -14.23
C VAL A 221 14.64 -1.82 -14.92
N ASP A 222 14.21 -2.90 -15.57
CA ASP A 222 12.86 -2.97 -16.15
C ASP A 222 11.81 -3.05 -15.04
N PRO A 223 10.82 -2.12 -14.99
CA PRO A 223 9.72 -2.17 -14.03
C PRO A 223 8.99 -3.53 -13.97
N THR A 224 8.91 -4.25 -15.10
CA THR A 224 8.26 -5.57 -15.20
C THR A 224 8.93 -6.61 -14.30
N GLU A 225 10.27 -6.57 -14.17
CA GLU A 225 11.02 -7.50 -13.33
C GLU A 225 10.73 -7.25 -11.84
N LEU A 226 10.69 -5.99 -11.42
CA LEU A 226 10.35 -5.61 -10.05
C LEU A 226 8.90 -5.94 -9.70
N ILE A 227 7.95 -5.65 -10.61
CA ILE A 227 6.54 -5.97 -10.41
C ILE A 227 6.35 -7.47 -10.26
N SER A 228 6.98 -8.27 -11.14
CA SER A 228 6.93 -9.72 -11.06
C SER A 228 7.46 -10.23 -9.71
N PHE A 229 8.58 -9.67 -9.25
CA PHE A 229 9.19 -10.06 -7.99
C PHE A 229 8.35 -9.64 -6.77
N LEU A 230 7.77 -8.44 -6.75
CA LEU A 230 6.89 -7.97 -5.68
C LEU A 230 5.60 -8.79 -5.58
N LEU A 231 5.02 -9.15 -6.72
CA LEU A 231 3.88 -10.04 -6.78
C LEU A 231 4.25 -11.45 -6.29
N GLU A 232 5.39 -11.98 -6.69
CA GLU A 232 5.89 -13.27 -6.19
C GLU A 232 6.09 -13.23 -4.67
N LEU A 233 6.70 -12.16 -4.15
CA LEU A 233 6.96 -11.96 -2.71
C LEU A 233 5.65 -12.00 -1.91
N SER A 234 4.56 -11.47 -2.46
CA SER A 234 3.26 -11.44 -1.78
C SER A 234 2.65 -12.84 -1.52
N PHE A 235 3.09 -13.86 -2.25
CA PHE A 235 2.66 -15.25 -2.08
C PHE A 235 3.58 -16.07 -1.19
N HIS A 236 4.75 -15.55 -0.83
CA HIS A 236 5.66 -16.27 0.06
C HIS A 236 5.00 -16.48 1.42
N LYS A 237 5.27 -17.64 2.03
CA LYS A 237 4.68 -18.01 3.32
C LYS A 237 5.25 -17.10 4.41
N LEU A 238 4.37 -16.45 5.14
CA LEU A 238 4.73 -15.57 6.26
C LEU A 238 5.54 -16.36 7.31
N GLY A 239 6.66 -15.78 7.72
CA GLY A 239 7.57 -16.40 8.69
C GLY A 239 8.46 -17.53 8.15
N ALA A 240 8.33 -17.92 6.89
CA ALA A 240 9.26 -18.85 6.25
C ALA A 240 10.50 -18.12 5.71
N ALA A 241 11.64 -18.79 5.72
CA ALA A 241 12.91 -18.25 5.25
C ALA A 241 13.19 -18.66 3.80
N TYR A 242 13.74 -17.74 3.01
CA TYR A 242 14.04 -17.95 1.59
C TYR A 242 15.48 -17.50 1.29
N SER A 243 16.22 -18.33 0.56
CA SER A 243 17.63 -18.08 0.29
C SER A 243 17.84 -16.83 -0.56
N LEU A 244 18.81 -15.99 -0.19
CA LEU A 244 19.26 -14.90 -1.06
C LEU A 244 20.04 -15.39 -2.28
N ASN A 245 20.54 -16.63 -2.26
CA ASN A 245 21.39 -17.16 -3.33
C ASN A 245 20.63 -17.44 -4.63
N THR A 246 19.31 -17.60 -4.55
CA THR A 246 18.42 -17.85 -5.70
C THR A 246 17.94 -16.56 -6.37
N LEU A 247 18.38 -15.40 -5.87
CA LEU A 247 17.97 -14.08 -6.37
C LEU A 247 18.95 -13.55 -7.41
N THR A 248 18.40 -12.92 -8.45
CA THR A 248 19.17 -12.08 -9.38
C THR A 248 19.77 -10.87 -8.65
N ASP A 249 20.76 -10.21 -9.25
CA ASP A 249 21.38 -9.03 -8.64
C ASP A 249 20.35 -7.91 -8.40
N VAL A 250 19.41 -7.73 -9.35
CA VAL A 250 18.29 -6.80 -9.24
C VAL A 250 17.40 -7.17 -8.03
N GLN A 251 17.05 -8.45 -7.88
CA GLN A 251 16.23 -8.93 -6.77
C GLN A 251 16.94 -8.80 -5.42
N ARG A 252 18.26 -8.97 -5.35
CA ARG A 252 19.03 -8.76 -4.10
C ARG A 252 19.03 -7.30 -3.68
N ILE A 253 19.18 -6.38 -4.63
CA ILE A 253 19.06 -4.94 -4.37
C ILE A 253 17.64 -4.64 -3.87
N ALA A 254 16.62 -5.17 -4.54
CA ALA A 254 15.24 -5.00 -4.11
C ALA A 254 15.00 -5.54 -2.69
N ILE A 255 15.52 -6.73 -2.34
CA ILE A 255 15.36 -7.28 -0.98
C ILE A 255 16.07 -6.45 0.09
N ARG A 256 17.18 -5.78 -0.23
CA ARG A 256 17.79 -4.82 0.70
C ARG A 256 16.89 -3.61 0.90
N ASP A 257 16.43 -3.00 -0.18
CA ASP A 257 15.57 -1.83 -0.14
C ASP A 257 14.23 -2.15 0.58
N LEU A 258 13.62 -3.30 0.30
CA LEU A 258 12.38 -3.77 0.93
C LEU A 258 12.57 -4.13 2.41
N ALA A 259 13.79 -4.47 2.85
CA ALA A 259 14.08 -4.71 4.25
C ALA A 259 14.04 -3.43 5.07
N GLU A 260 14.47 -2.30 4.49
CA GLU A 260 14.40 -0.99 5.15
C GLU A 260 12.97 -0.49 5.32
N LEU A 261 12.08 -0.91 4.41
CA LEU A 261 10.64 -0.67 4.49
C LEU A 261 9.93 -1.66 5.43
N GLY A 262 10.63 -2.67 5.96
CA GLY A 262 10.03 -3.69 6.81
C GLY A 262 9.18 -4.74 6.09
N LEU A 263 9.22 -4.82 4.75
CA LEU A 263 8.49 -5.85 3.99
C LEU A 263 9.15 -7.23 4.13
N VAL A 264 10.46 -7.26 4.36
CA VAL A 264 11.22 -8.48 4.59
C VAL A 264 12.21 -8.30 5.72
N LYS A 265 12.43 -9.33 6.52
CA LYS A 265 13.50 -9.36 7.52
C LYS A 265 14.67 -10.19 6.98
N GLN A 266 15.84 -9.59 6.89
CA GLN A 266 17.06 -10.31 6.52
C GLN A 266 17.71 -10.94 7.75
N GLN A 267 18.21 -12.17 7.58
CA GLN A 267 18.98 -12.86 8.59
C GLN A 267 20.18 -13.54 7.94
N GLN A 268 21.31 -13.48 8.64
CA GLN A 268 22.56 -14.08 8.19
C GLN A 268 22.87 -15.29 9.07
N GLY A 269 23.04 -16.45 8.44
CA GLY A 269 23.57 -17.64 9.06
C GLY A 269 25.09 -17.71 8.93
N ARG A 270 25.66 -18.85 9.32
CA ARG A 270 27.12 -19.07 9.28
C ARG A 270 27.69 -19.15 7.86
N LYS A 271 26.90 -19.58 6.89
CA LYS A 271 27.31 -19.79 5.49
C LYS A 271 26.37 -19.12 4.50
N ASP A 272 25.07 -19.16 4.79
CA ASP A 272 24.03 -18.62 3.92
C ASP A 272 23.29 -17.45 4.58
N SER A 273 22.70 -16.62 3.74
CA SER A 273 21.84 -15.51 4.15
C SER A 273 20.46 -15.68 3.51
N TRP A 274 19.42 -15.32 4.25
CA TRP A 274 18.04 -15.48 3.82
C TRP A 274 17.19 -14.27 4.19
N PHE A 275 16.03 -14.17 3.56
CA PHE A 275 15.00 -13.19 3.88
C PHE A 275 13.72 -13.89 4.34
N ILE A 276 12.95 -13.20 5.18
CA ILE A 276 11.67 -13.67 5.74
C ILE A 276 10.62 -12.61 5.45
N PRO A 277 9.57 -12.91 4.65
CA PRO A 277 8.49 -11.97 4.37
C PRO A 277 7.70 -11.62 5.64
N THR A 278 7.31 -10.35 5.76
CA THR A 278 6.42 -9.86 6.81
C THR A 278 4.99 -9.70 6.27
N GLN A 279 4.05 -9.33 7.14
CA GLN A 279 2.66 -9.06 6.76
C GLN A 279 2.54 -7.93 5.71
N LEU A 280 3.47 -6.97 5.70
CA LEU A 280 3.47 -5.87 4.74
C LEU A 280 3.68 -6.38 3.30
N ALA A 281 4.55 -7.37 3.11
CA ALA A 281 4.79 -7.97 1.80
C ALA A 281 3.55 -8.72 1.28
N THR A 282 2.86 -9.48 2.14
CA THR A 282 1.66 -10.21 1.75
C THR A 282 0.49 -9.28 1.40
N ASN A 283 0.45 -8.08 2.00
CA ASN A 283 -0.59 -7.09 1.72
C ASN A 283 -0.45 -6.41 0.36
N LEU A 284 0.67 -6.57 -0.36
CA LEU A 284 0.88 -5.96 -1.68
C LEU A 284 -0.13 -6.44 -2.74
N SER A 285 -0.50 -7.72 -2.71
CA SER A 285 -1.48 -8.32 -3.63
C SER A 285 -2.87 -8.52 -3.02
N ALA A 286 -3.04 -8.12 -1.75
CA ALA A 286 -4.33 -8.23 -1.07
C ALA A 286 -5.35 -7.25 -1.67
N SER A 287 -6.59 -7.71 -1.78
CA SER A 287 -7.72 -6.85 -2.16
C SER A 287 -7.99 -5.83 -1.06
N LEU A 288 -8.28 -4.58 -1.45
CA LEU A 288 -8.76 -3.50 -0.57
C LEU A 288 -9.93 -3.92 0.36
N SER A 289 -10.65 -4.98 0.00
CA SER A 289 -11.76 -5.52 0.80
C SER A 289 -11.34 -6.22 2.09
N ASP A 290 -10.09 -6.70 2.17
CA ASP A 290 -9.64 -7.55 3.28
C ASP A 290 -8.86 -6.76 4.35
N SER A 291 -8.64 -5.45 4.12
CA SER A 291 -7.78 -4.61 4.96
C SER A 291 -8.51 -3.75 5.99
N SER A 292 -9.76 -4.06 6.33
CA SER A 292 -10.43 -3.44 7.49
C SER A 292 -9.94 -4.09 8.79
N SER A 293 -8.64 -4.01 9.08
CA SER A 293 -8.22 -4.17 10.46
C SER A 293 -8.63 -2.89 11.18
N ASN A 294 -9.60 -2.99 12.08
CA ASN A 294 -9.99 -1.91 12.98
C ASN A 294 -8.76 -1.51 13.81
N LYS A 295 -7.98 -0.54 13.32
CA LYS A 295 -6.96 0.10 14.16
C LYS A 295 -7.71 0.77 15.29
N GLU A 296 -7.43 0.35 16.51
CA GLU A 296 -7.91 1.07 17.68
C GLU A 296 -7.31 2.47 17.66
N GLY A 297 -8.16 3.49 17.66
CA GLY A 297 -7.69 4.86 17.77
C GLY A 297 -6.97 5.09 19.09
N PHE A 298 -6.12 6.11 19.13
CA PHE A 298 -5.26 6.39 20.27
C PHE A 298 -5.43 7.81 20.83
N VAL A 299 -6.22 8.66 20.16
CA VAL A 299 -6.35 10.08 20.49
C VAL A 299 -7.66 10.37 21.21
N VAL A 300 -7.58 11.16 22.29
CA VAL A 300 -8.71 11.74 23.00
C VAL A 300 -8.57 13.26 22.93
N VAL A 301 -9.63 13.96 22.52
CA VAL A 301 -9.70 15.41 22.55
C VAL A 301 -10.84 15.86 23.45
N GLU A 302 -10.55 16.80 24.34
CA GLU A 302 -11.50 17.34 25.32
C GLU A 302 -12.04 18.71 24.91
N THR A 303 -13.11 19.16 25.57
CA THR A 303 -13.77 20.46 25.32
C THR A 303 -12.90 21.66 25.71
N ASN A 304 -11.86 21.46 26.52
CA ASN A 304 -10.87 22.49 26.87
C ASN A 304 -9.70 22.59 25.86
N PHE A 305 -9.86 21.99 24.67
CA PHE A 305 -8.85 21.90 23.61
C PHE A 305 -7.61 21.08 23.96
N ARG A 306 -7.64 20.33 25.07
CA ARG A 306 -6.58 19.38 25.44
C ARG A 306 -6.69 18.11 24.63
N MET A 307 -5.52 17.61 24.23
CA MET A 307 -5.36 16.38 23.48
C MET A 307 -4.46 15.42 24.24
N TYR A 308 -4.90 14.17 24.31
CA TYR A 308 -4.20 13.07 24.94
C TYR A 308 -4.10 11.93 23.94
N ALA A 309 -2.88 11.60 23.53
CA ALA A 309 -2.62 10.52 22.59
C ALA A 309 -1.87 9.38 23.29
N TYR A 310 -2.54 8.24 23.44
CA TYR A 310 -2.02 7.03 24.07
C TYR A 310 -1.17 6.25 23.09
N SER A 311 0.06 6.72 22.88
CA SER A 311 0.99 6.05 21.97
C SER A 311 2.43 6.19 22.44
N THR A 312 3.22 5.15 22.14
CA THR A 312 4.68 5.13 22.29
C THR A 312 5.40 5.55 21.00
N SER A 313 4.65 5.69 19.89
CA SER A 313 5.17 6.00 18.56
C SER A 313 5.71 7.42 18.49
N LYS A 314 6.94 7.57 18.00
CA LYS A 314 7.54 8.87 17.72
C LYS A 314 6.87 9.51 16.50
N LEU A 315 6.50 8.71 15.51
CA LEU A 315 5.76 9.19 14.34
C LEU A 315 4.42 9.82 14.72
N HIS A 316 3.66 9.19 15.62
CA HIS A 316 2.42 9.79 16.10
C HIS A 316 2.66 11.15 16.79
N CYS A 317 3.73 11.28 17.58
CA CYS A 317 4.11 12.56 18.17
C CYS A 317 4.36 13.63 17.09
N GLU A 318 5.15 13.29 16.06
CA GLU A 318 5.46 14.23 14.98
C GLU A 318 4.24 14.58 14.13
N ILE A 319 3.34 13.63 13.85
CA ILE A 319 2.07 13.91 13.15
C ILE A 319 1.22 14.90 13.96
N LEU A 320 1.12 14.70 15.28
CA LEU A 320 0.35 15.61 16.15
C LEU A 320 0.96 17.01 16.21
N ARG A 321 2.30 17.15 16.16
CA ARG A 321 2.98 18.45 16.12
C ARG A 321 2.61 19.29 14.91
N LEU A 322 2.11 18.68 13.83
CA LEU A 322 1.74 19.39 12.62
C LEU A 322 0.52 20.31 12.81
N PHE A 323 -0.33 20.02 13.79
CA PHE A 323 -1.56 20.82 14.02
C PHE A 323 -1.87 21.07 15.51
N ALA A 324 -1.13 20.47 16.44
CA ALA A 324 -1.26 20.69 17.86
C ALA A 324 0.07 21.09 18.50
N ARG A 325 0.01 21.90 19.56
CA ARG A 325 1.17 22.18 20.40
C ARG A 325 1.37 21.02 21.37
N VAL A 326 2.36 20.17 21.11
CA VAL A 326 2.77 19.13 22.07
C VAL A 326 3.48 19.79 23.25
N GLU A 327 2.95 19.61 24.45
CA GLU A 327 3.48 20.23 25.67
C GLU A 327 4.52 19.34 26.36
N TYR A 328 4.21 18.05 26.49
CA TYR A 328 5.13 17.07 27.06
C TYR A 328 4.80 15.66 26.57
N GLN A 329 5.83 14.80 26.56
CA GLN A 329 5.75 13.41 26.16
C GLN A 329 6.18 12.52 27.32
N LEU A 330 5.30 11.61 27.71
CA LEU A 330 5.53 10.55 28.68
C LEU A 330 5.74 9.22 27.93
N PRO A 331 6.19 8.14 28.60
CA PRO A 331 6.53 6.88 27.93
C PRO A 331 5.42 6.28 27.06
N ASN A 332 4.15 6.48 27.43
CA ASN A 332 2.98 5.92 26.74
C ASN A 332 1.86 6.95 26.50
N LEU A 333 2.15 8.24 26.67
CA LEU A 333 1.17 9.32 26.57
C LEU A 333 1.83 10.59 26.01
N ILE A 334 1.24 11.13 24.95
CA ILE A 334 1.59 12.43 24.39
C ILE A 334 0.49 13.41 24.80
N VAL A 335 0.86 14.50 25.46
CA VAL A 335 -0.08 15.54 25.88
C VAL A 335 0.17 16.81 25.07
N GLY A 336 -0.90 17.33 24.49
CA GLY A 336 -0.86 18.57 23.72
C GLY A 336 -2.13 19.39 23.85
N ALA A 337 -2.15 20.51 23.16
CA ALA A 337 -3.31 21.37 23.05
C ALA A 337 -3.47 21.85 21.60
N VAL A 338 -4.72 21.92 21.14
CA VAL A 338 -5.08 22.53 19.87
C VAL A 338 -5.25 24.04 20.10
N THR A 339 -4.25 24.84 19.70
CA THR A 339 -4.28 26.29 19.87
C THR A 339 -4.55 26.97 18.52
N LYS A 340 -4.95 28.25 18.55
CA LYS A 340 -5.14 29.01 17.31
C LYS A 340 -3.83 29.06 16.51
N GLU A 341 -2.71 29.31 17.19
CA GLU A 341 -1.39 29.39 16.56
C GLU A 341 -0.98 28.07 15.90
N SER A 342 -1.26 26.92 16.53
CA SER A 342 -0.94 25.61 15.95
C SER A 342 -1.80 25.30 14.71
N ILE A 343 -3.08 25.71 14.72
CA ILE A 343 -3.97 25.56 13.57
C ILE A 343 -3.57 26.50 12.42
N TYR A 344 -3.29 27.77 12.68
CA TYR A 344 -2.79 28.69 11.66
C TYR A 344 -1.49 28.19 11.04
N GLY A 345 -0.55 27.70 11.86
CA GLY A 345 0.67 27.07 11.37
C GLY A 345 0.41 25.83 10.51
N ALA A 346 -0.59 25.01 10.85
CA ALA A 346 -1.00 23.88 10.01
C ALA A 346 -1.53 24.35 8.65
N PHE A 347 -2.35 25.40 8.64
CA PHE A 347 -2.96 25.96 7.42
C PHE A 347 -1.92 26.60 6.50
N GLU A 348 -0.93 27.30 7.05
CA GLU A 348 0.21 27.81 6.29
C GLU A 348 1.03 26.69 5.64
N ASN A 349 1.04 25.49 6.24
CA ASN A 349 1.65 24.28 5.68
C ASN A 349 0.71 23.52 4.72
N GLY A 350 -0.46 24.07 4.41
CA GLY A 350 -1.42 23.48 3.46
C GLY A 350 -2.26 22.35 4.04
N ILE A 351 -2.33 22.20 5.36
CA ILE A 351 -3.21 21.25 6.03
C ILE A 351 -4.61 21.85 6.11
N THR A 352 -5.65 21.12 5.72
CA THR A 352 -7.03 21.64 5.80
C THR A 352 -7.71 21.28 7.11
N ALA A 353 -8.70 22.09 7.51
CA ALA A 353 -9.55 21.81 8.67
C ALA A 353 -10.19 20.41 8.61
N GLU A 354 -10.71 20.03 7.43
CA GLU A 354 -11.35 18.74 7.21
C GLU A 354 -10.38 17.57 7.40
N GLN A 355 -9.13 17.70 6.95
CA GLN A 355 -8.10 16.67 7.16
C GLN A 355 -7.79 16.48 8.65
N ILE A 356 -7.65 17.57 9.41
CA ILE A 356 -7.41 17.52 10.87
C ILE A 356 -8.57 16.83 11.58
N ILE A 357 -9.81 17.24 11.28
CA ILE A 357 -11.02 16.66 11.89
C ILE A 357 -11.17 15.18 11.51
N SER A 358 -10.94 14.84 10.24
CA SER A 358 -10.98 13.46 9.76
C SER A 358 -9.95 12.60 10.49
N PHE A 359 -8.72 13.08 10.66
CA PHE A 359 -7.69 12.37 11.41
C PHE A 359 -8.10 12.12 12.86
N LEU A 360 -8.60 13.14 13.56
CA LEU A 360 -9.03 13.03 14.95
C LEU A 360 -10.20 12.05 15.12
N ARG A 361 -11.14 12.02 14.16
CA ARG A 361 -12.26 11.07 14.16
C ARG A 361 -11.80 9.64 13.89
N GLN A 362 -10.95 9.44 12.88
CA GLN A 362 -10.44 8.11 12.50
C GLN A 362 -9.55 7.49 13.58
N ASN A 363 -8.81 8.32 14.32
CA ASN A 363 -7.90 7.88 15.38
C ASN A 363 -8.46 8.12 16.79
N ALA A 364 -9.78 8.31 16.92
CA ALA A 364 -10.44 8.50 18.20
C ALA A 364 -10.32 7.23 19.06
N HIS A 365 -9.86 7.38 20.30
CA HIS A 365 -9.71 6.26 21.22
C HIS A 365 -11.05 5.53 21.43
N PRO A 366 -11.12 4.19 21.53
CA PRO A 366 -12.36 3.43 21.60
C PRO A 366 -13.38 3.94 22.65
N ARG A 367 -12.89 4.43 23.79
CA ARG A 367 -13.71 5.05 24.85
C ARG A 367 -14.48 6.32 24.44
N VAL A 368 -14.05 6.99 23.38
CA VAL A 368 -14.68 8.21 22.87
C VAL A 368 -15.16 8.07 21.42
N ALA A 369 -14.70 7.04 20.70
CA ALA A 369 -15.11 6.76 19.32
C ALA A 369 -16.62 6.58 19.16
N ASP A 370 -17.28 5.94 20.13
CA ASP A 370 -18.73 5.71 20.13
C ASP A 370 -19.56 6.96 20.54
N LYS A 371 -18.91 8.04 21.00
CA LYS A 371 -19.60 9.28 21.34
C LYS A 371 -19.97 10.03 20.06
N ILE A 372 -21.14 10.68 20.07
CA ILE A 372 -21.60 11.51 18.96
C ILE A 372 -21.67 12.96 19.44
N PRO A 373 -20.81 13.87 18.94
CA PRO A 373 -19.65 13.62 18.07
C PRO A 373 -18.42 13.11 18.85
N ALA A 374 -17.58 12.28 18.20
CA ALA A 374 -16.35 11.73 18.80
C ALA A 374 -15.30 12.81 19.10
N VAL A 375 -15.32 13.89 18.30
CA VAL A 375 -14.54 15.12 18.51
C VAL A 375 -15.52 16.20 18.97
N PRO A 376 -15.26 16.92 20.09
CA PRO A 376 -16.17 17.95 20.59
C PRO A 376 -16.49 19.03 19.54
N GLU A 377 -17.75 19.51 19.52
CA GLU A 377 -18.22 20.51 18.55
C GLU A 377 -17.42 21.81 18.65
N ASN A 378 -17.15 22.30 19.85
CA ASN A 378 -16.39 23.52 20.06
C ASN A 378 -14.94 23.44 19.53
N VAL A 379 -14.34 22.24 19.54
CA VAL A 379 -13.04 22.01 18.90
C VAL A 379 -13.17 22.05 17.39
N THR A 380 -14.19 21.38 16.85
CA THR A 380 -14.49 21.38 15.41
C THR A 380 -14.72 22.81 14.91
N ASP A 381 -15.51 23.59 15.62
CA ASP A 381 -15.82 24.99 15.31
C ASP A 381 -14.57 25.88 15.39
N GLN A 382 -13.66 25.64 16.34
CA GLN A 382 -12.40 26.37 16.39
C GLN A 382 -11.50 26.05 15.20
N VAL A 383 -11.49 24.80 14.73
CA VAL A 383 -10.68 24.40 13.56
C VAL A 383 -11.29 24.93 12.26
N VAL A 384 -12.63 24.97 12.13
CA VAL A 384 -13.31 25.44 10.90
C VAL A 384 -13.50 26.96 10.86
N GLY A 385 -13.67 27.60 12.01
CA GLY A 385 -13.96 29.03 12.14
C GLY A 385 -12.75 29.96 11.95
N ASN A 386 -11.58 29.41 11.65
CA ASN A 386 -10.36 30.12 11.24
C ASN A 386 -9.98 29.68 9.83
#